data_AF-F6D4U1-F1
#
_entry.id   AF-F6D4U1-F1
#
_cell.length_a   1.000
_cell.length_b   1.000
_cell.length_c   1.000
_cell.angle_alpha   90.00
_cell.angle_beta   90.00
_cell.angle_gamma   90.00
#
_symmetry.space_group_name_H-M   'P 1'
#
loop_
_entity.id
_entity.type
_entity.pdbx_description
1 polymer ?
#
loop_
_entity_poly.entity_id
_entity_poly.type
_entity_poly.pdbx_seq_one_letter_code
_entity_poly.pdbx_strand_id
1 'polypeptide(L)'
;MTVQDEYVKATALCSCGECSYTYHIGIFENYCPFCHHYECLEWNPKGTSEGEWTCDVCGADYCAADGHCKAGGSQLYLHEYEIPKPVVVTNVKSAEIAQKSPGELMFERLNQFKDVDMLRNSHFN
;
A
#
# COMPACT_ATOMS: atom_id res chain seq x y z
N MET A 1 3.75 -7.36 2.82
CA MET A 1 3.41 -6.47 1.69
C MET A 1 3.13 -5.06 2.22
N THR A 2 3.22 -4.06 1.36
CA THR A 2 2.81 -2.67 1.59
C THR A 2 1.98 -2.24 0.38
N VAL A 3 0.85 -1.61 0.64
CA VAL A 3 0.00 -0.97 -0.38
C VAL A 3 -0.17 0.48 0.07
N GLN A 4 0.27 1.41 -0.76
CA GLN A 4 0.10 2.85 -0.62
C GLN A 4 -0.54 3.39 -1.90
N ASP A 5 -0.98 4.64 -1.87
CA ASP A 5 -1.66 5.26 -3.01
C ASP A 5 -0.71 5.35 -4.22
N GLU A 6 0.58 5.61 -4.00
CA GLU A 6 1.57 5.77 -5.07
C GLU A 6 2.23 4.45 -5.48
N TYR A 7 2.44 3.52 -4.54
CA TYR A 7 3.22 2.32 -4.80
C TYR A 7 2.79 1.10 -3.99
N VAL A 8 3.12 -0.07 -4.53
CA VAL A 8 3.00 -1.37 -3.88
C VAL A 8 4.36 -2.03 -3.73
N LYS A 9 4.55 -2.77 -2.64
CA LYS A 9 5.80 -3.47 -2.34
C LYS A 9 5.56 -4.82 -1.70
N ALA A 10 6.21 -5.87 -2.20
CA ALA A 10 6.13 -7.19 -1.60
C ALA A 10 7.41 -7.99 -1.81
N THR A 11 7.61 -8.97 -0.92
CA THR A 11 8.56 -10.05 -1.13
C THR A 11 7.78 -11.25 -1.69
N ALA A 12 8.10 -11.71 -2.88
CA ALA A 12 7.35 -12.73 -3.62
C ALA A 12 8.27 -13.68 -4.38
N LEU A 13 7.77 -14.88 -4.72
CA LEU A 13 8.45 -15.80 -5.63
C LEU A 13 8.12 -15.44 -7.09
N CYS A 14 9.12 -15.53 -7.96
CA CYS A 14 8.91 -15.38 -9.40
C CYS A 14 8.04 -16.54 -9.92
N SER A 15 6.89 -16.24 -10.52
CA SER A 15 5.92 -17.26 -11.00
C SER A 15 5.61 -17.15 -12.50
N CYS A 16 6.12 -16.14 -13.19
CA CYS A 16 5.95 -15.95 -14.63
C CYS A 16 7.11 -16.53 -15.47
N GLY A 17 8.26 -16.83 -14.85
CA GLY A 17 9.43 -17.39 -15.52
C GLY A 17 10.41 -16.36 -16.11
N GLU A 18 10.14 -15.07 -15.97
CA GLU A 18 11.06 -13.99 -16.40
C GLU A 18 12.31 -13.90 -15.50
N CYS A 19 12.18 -14.28 -14.22
CA CYS A 19 13.26 -14.37 -13.24
C CYS A 19 13.34 -15.74 -12.55
N SER A 20 14.39 -15.94 -11.74
CA SER A 20 14.58 -17.19 -10.98
C SER A 20 13.45 -17.41 -9.96
N TYR A 21 13.05 -18.68 -9.77
CA TYR A 21 12.07 -19.11 -8.75
C TYR A 21 12.67 -19.02 -7.33
N THR A 22 12.91 -17.79 -6.88
CA THR A 22 13.47 -17.40 -5.58
C THR A 22 12.74 -16.16 -5.09
N TYR A 23 12.93 -15.78 -3.83
CA TYR A 23 12.31 -14.57 -3.30
C TYR A 23 12.97 -13.31 -3.86
N HIS A 24 12.15 -12.41 -4.38
CA HIS A 24 12.54 -11.08 -4.84
C HIS A 24 11.72 -10.02 -4.12
N ILE A 25 12.24 -8.79 -4.07
CA ILE A 25 11.48 -7.63 -3.59
C ILE A 25 11.04 -6.83 -4.81
N GLY A 26 9.76 -6.88 -5.14
CA GLY A 26 9.15 -6.02 -6.15
C GLY A 26 8.64 -4.72 -5.52
N ILE A 27 8.92 -3.60 -6.16
CA ILE A 27 8.38 -2.28 -5.81
C ILE A 27 7.86 -1.66 -7.10
N PHE A 28 6.56 -1.42 -7.17
CA PHE A 28 5.91 -0.97 -8.38
C PHE A 28 4.96 0.19 -8.10
N GLU A 29 4.70 1.01 -9.11
CA GLU A 29 3.62 1.98 -9.08
C GLU A 29 2.30 1.26 -8.77
N ASN A 30 1.44 1.87 -7.95
CA ASN A 30 0.10 1.36 -7.74
C ASN A 30 -0.78 1.72 -8.95
N TYR A 31 -0.46 1.10 -10.09
CA TYR A 31 -1.05 1.38 -11.39
C TYR A 31 -1.14 0.10 -12.22
N CYS A 32 -2.31 -0.14 -12.81
CA CYS A 32 -2.55 -1.27 -13.69
C CYS A 32 -2.34 -0.84 -15.16
N PRO A 33 -1.27 -1.30 -15.84
CA PRO A 33 -1.01 -0.98 -17.24
C PRO A 33 -2.01 -1.63 -18.21
N PHE A 34 -2.76 -2.64 -17.76
CA PHE A 34 -3.75 -3.33 -18.59
C PHE A 34 -5.06 -2.53 -18.74
N CYS A 35 -5.55 -1.91 -17.66
CA CYS A 35 -6.79 -1.12 -17.69
C CYS A 35 -6.58 0.38 -17.43
N HIS A 36 -5.34 0.82 -17.22
CA HIS A 36 -4.95 2.22 -17.01
C HIS A 36 -5.58 2.88 -15.77
N HIS A 37 -5.72 2.14 -14.67
CA HIS A 37 -6.21 2.67 -13.40
C HIS A 37 -5.08 2.77 -12.37
N TYR A 38 -5.11 3.82 -11.56
CA TYR A 38 -4.27 3.98 -10.38
C TYR A 38 -4.99 3.44 -9.15
N GLU A 39 -4.23 3.24 -8.06
CA GLU A 39 -4.73 2.86 -6.73
C GLU A 39 -5.53 1.54 -6.72
N CYS A 40 -5.24 0.65 -7.67
CA CYS A 40 -6.07 -0.52 -7.95
C CYS A 40 -5.39 -1.86 -7.66
N LEU A 41 -4.12 -1.89 -7.24
CA LEU A 41 -3.40 -3.14 -7.01
C LEU A 41 -3.64 -3.68 -5.60
N GLU A 42 -4.27 -4.85 -5.54
CA GLU A 42 -4.49 -5.61 -4.32
C GLU A 42 -3.47 -6.75 -4.17
N TRP A 43 -3.10 -7.03 -2.92
CA TRP A 43 -2.17 -8.10 -2.62
C TRP A 43 -2.87 -9.47 -2.61
N ASN A 44 -2.49 -10.32 -3.56
CA ASN A 44 -2.75 -11.75 -3.59
C ASN A 44 -4.16 -12.18 -3.13
N PRO A 45 -5.24 -11.61 -3.69
CA PRO A 45 -6.61 -11.94 -3.27
C PRO A 45 -6.97 -13.42 -3.49
N LYS A 46 -6.24 -14.12 -4.38
CA LYS A 46 -6.41 -15.54 -4.69
C LYS A 46 -5.64 -16.47 -3.75
N GLY A 47 -4.77 -15.93 -2.89
CA GLY A 47 -4.00 -16.71 -1.93
C GLY A 47 -2.98 -17.67 -2.57
N THR A 48 -2.37 -17.27 -3.69
CA THR A 48 -1.29 -18.04 -4.34
C THR A 48 -0.09 -18.17 -3.39
N SER A 49 0.65 -19.27 -3.47
CA SER A 49 1.82 -19.52 -2.63
C SER A 49 2.97 -18.55 -2.91
N GLU A 50 3.09 -18.12 -4.16
CA GLU A 50 4.15 -17.25 -4.67
C GLU A 50 3.90 -15.78 -4.35
N GLY A 51 2.62 -15.40 -4.22
CA GLY A 51 2.19 -14.01 -4.16
C GLY A 51 2.00 -13.39 -5.55
N GLU A 52 1.08 -12.44 -5.63
CA GLU A 52 0.79 -11.67 -6.85
C GLU A 52 0.16 -10.33 -6.53
N TRP A 53 0.26 -9.41 -7.47
CA TRP A 53 -0.55 -8.20 -7.49
C TRP A 53 -1.72 -8.42 -8.43
N THR A 54 -2.94 -8.13 -7.98
CA THR A 54 -4.15 -8.23 -8.81
C THR A 54 -4.79 -6.87 -8.88
N CYS A 55 -5.12 -6.41 -10.08
CA CYS A 55 -5.94 -5.22 -10.25
C CYS A 55 -7.39 -5.51 -9.82
N ASP A 56 -7.93 -4.76 -8.85
CA ASP A 56 -9.32 -4.89 -8.38
C ASP A 56 -10.36 -4.40 -9.41
N VAL A 57 -9.96 -3.51 -10.32
CA VAL A 57 -10.82 -2.98 -11.39
C VAL A 57 -11.03 -4.01 -12.52
N CYS A 58 -9.97 -4.66 -12.99
CA CYS A 58 -10.05 -5.54 -14.18
C CYS A 58 -9.67 -7.01 -13.94
N GLY A 59 -9.19 -7.35 -12.74
CA GLY A 59 -8.79 -8.71 -12.37
C GLY A 59 -7.47 -9.18 -12.98
N ALA A 60 -6.72 -8.31 -13.67
CA ALA A 60 -5.42 -8.66 -14.22
C ALA A 60 -4.42 -8.97 -13.11
N ASP A 61 -3.74 -10.11 -13.22
CA ASP A 61 -2.71 -10.53 -12.28
C ASP A 61 -1.32 -10.22 -12.81
N TYR A 62 -0.42 -9.86 -11.90
CA TYR A 62 0.97 -9.56 -12.18
C TYR A 62 1.85 -10.37 -11.24
N CYS A 63 2.97 -10.86 -11.76
CA CYS A 63 3.99 -11.46 -10.91
C CYS A 63 4.50 -10.40 -9.93
N ALA A 64 4.41 -10.68 -8.63
CA ALA A 64 4.84 -9.71 -7.62
C ALA A 64 6.37 -9.58 -7.50
N ALA A 65 7.14 -10.45 -8.19
CA ALA A 65 8.59 -10.40 -8.23
C ALA A 65 9.12 -9.40 -9.27
N ASP A 66 8.58 -9.42 -10.49
CA ASP A 66 9.08 -8.64 -11.64
C ASP A 66 8.01 -7.77 -12.33
N GLY A 67 6.76 -7.83 -11.87
CA GLY A 67 5.66 -7.03 -12.39
C GLY A 67 5.06 -7.55 -13.70
N HIS A 68 5.51 -8.67 -14.25
CA HIS A 68 4.99 -9.18 -15.53
C HIS A 68 3.53 -9.60 -15.43
N CYS A 69 2.71 -9.16 -16.37
CA CYS A 69 1.30 -9.53 -16.47
C CYS A 69 1.16 -11.02 -16.80
N LYS A 70 0.43 -11.76 -15.97
CA LYS A 70 0.20 -13.21 -16.11
C LYS A 70 -0.86 -13.57 -17.16
N ALA A 71 -1.50 -12.58 -17.80
CA ALA A 71 -2.40 -12.85 -18.92
C ALA A 71 -1.59 -13.45 -20.09
N GLY A 72 -2.06 -14.59 -20.63
CA GLY A 72 -1.33 -15.33 -21.65
C GLY A 72 -0.92 -14.48 -22.85
N GLY A 73 0.38 -14.43 -23.15
CA GLY A 73 0.94 -13.66 -24.26
C GLY A 73 1.10 -12.16 -24.02
N SER A 74 0.76 -11.66 -22.82
CA SER A 74 0.96 -10.26 -22.47
C SER A 74 2.45 -9.90 -22.41
N GLN A 75 2.77 -8.68 -22.86
CA GLN A 75 4.09 -8.06 -22.72
C GLN A 75 4.03 -6.83 -21.80
N LEU A 76 2.96 -6.71 -21.02
CA LEU A 76 2.78 -5.60 -20.08
C LEU A 76 3.44 -5.94 -18.74
N TYR A 77 4.06 -4.93 -18.16
CA TYR A 77 4.70 -4.99 -16.85
C TYR A 77 4.20 -3.83 -16.01
N LEU A 78 4.07 -4.07 -14.71
CA LEU A 78 4.00 -2.98 -13.75
C LEU A 78 5.26 -2.11 -13.87
N HIS A 79 5.11 -0.80 -13.73
CA HIS A 79 6.26 0.11 -13.72
C HIS A 79 6.95 0.04 -12.37
N GLU A 80 8.27 -0.16 -12.37
CA GLU A 80 9.06 -0.10 -11.15
C GLU A 80 8.94 1.28 -10.51
N TYR A 81 8.80 1.30 -9.17
CA TYR A 81 8.75 2.55 -8.41
C TYR A 81 10.03 2.71 -7.59
N GLU A 82 10.77 3.77 -7.90
CA GLU A 82 11.90 4.19 -7.08
C GLU A 82 11.39 4.94 -5.86
N ILE A 83 11.55 4.36 -4.67
CA ILE A 83 11.20 5.05 -3.43
C ILE A 83 12.08 6.31 -3.32
N PRO A 84 11.49 7.53 -3.28
CA PRO A 84 12.27 8.74 -3.11
C PRO A 84 13.12 8.65 -1.85
N LYS A 85 14.42 8.91 -1.98
CA LYS A 85 15.30 8.98 -0.81
C LYS A 85 14.75 10.07 0.11
N PRO A 86 14.60 9.82 1.42
CA PRO A 86 14.14 10.86 2.34
C PRO A 86 15.08 12.06 2.21
N VAL A 87 14.52 13.18 1.77
CA VAL A 87 15.27 14.44 1.68
C VAL A 87 15.52 14.87 3.12
N VAL A 88 16.76 14.72 3.58
CA VAL A 88 17.18 15.26 4.87
C VAL A 88 17.15 16.78 4.76
N VAL A 89 16.03 17.38 5.16
CA VAL A 89 15.86 18.85 5.15
C VAL A 89 16.71 19.43 6.29
N THR A 90 17.97 19.76 5.99
CA THR A 90 18.85 20.52 6.89
C THR A 90 18.52 22.01 6.79
N ASN A 91 17.35 22.40 7.30
CA ASN A 91 17.08 23.75 7.83
C ASN A 91 15.61 23.86 8.23
N VAL A 92 15.30 23.48 9.47
CA VAL A 92 14.09 23.94 10.13
C VAL A 92 14.56 24.61 11.41
N LYS A 93 14.36 25.93 11.51
CA LYS A 93 14.26 26.57 12.83
C LYS A 93 13.14 25.85 13.55
N SER A 94 13.48 25.18 14.64
CA SER A 94 12.59 24.40 15.50
C SER A 94 11.34 25.21 15.84
N ALA A 95 10.23 24.92 15.15
CA ALA A 95 8.90 25.09 15.72
C ALA A 95 8.45 23.67 16.07
N GLU A 96 8.33 23.42 17.37
CA GLU A 96 8.04 22.12 17.98
C GLU A 96 6.77 21.49 17.39
N ILE A 97 6.94 20.44 16.58
CA ILE A 97 5.91 19.40 16.46
C ILE A 97 6.32 18.35 17.49
N ALA A 98 5.82 18.51 18.71
CA ALA A 98 5.92 17.49 19.74
C ALA A 98 5.27 16.21 19.20
N GLN A 99 6.07 15.18 18.92
CA GLN A 99 5.56 13.84 18.64
C GLN A 99 4.91 13.33 19.94
N LYS A 100 3.59 13.54 20.05
CA LYS A 100 2.79 12.98 21.15
C LYS A 100 2.99 11.48 21.17
N SER A 101 3.30 10.95 22.35
CA SER A 101 3.55 9.52 22.49
C SER A 101 2.27 8.73 22.12
N PRO A 102 2.40 7.45 21.73
CA PRO A 102 1.24 6.59 21.46
C PRO A 102 0.23 6.56 22.61
N GLY A 103 0.68 6.71 23.87
CA GLY A 103 -0.21 6.79 25.03
C GLY A 103 -1.04 8.08 25.09
N GLU A 104 -0.48 9.19 24.62
CA GLU A 104 -1.11 10.51 24.65
C GLU A 104 -2.16 10.66 23.55
N LEU A 105 -1.87 10.10 22.36
CA LEU A 105 -2.83 9.93 21.26
C LEU A 105 -4.03 9.05 21.67
N MET A 106 -3.78 7.96 22.40
CA MET A 106 -4.86 7.09 22.90
C MET A 106 -5.74 7.81 23.93
N PHE A 107 -5.16 8.63 24.80
CA PHE A 107 -5.91 9.38 25.80
C PHE A 107 -6.79 10.47 25.18
N GLU A 108 -6.30 11.18 24.16
CA GLU A 108 -7.09 12.17 23.41
C GLU A 108 -8.26 11.51 22.66
N ARG A 109 -8.02 10.34 22.04
CA ARG A 109 -9.09 9.59 21.37
C ARG A 109 -10.18 9.16 22.36
N LEU A 110 -9.79 8.67 23.54
CA LEU A 110 -10.73 8.28 24.59
C LEU A 110 -11.54 9.46 25.15
N ASN A 111 -10.93 10.65 25.27
CA ASN A 111 -11.66 11.84 25.69
C ASN A 111 -12.67 12.30 24.63
N GLN A 112 -12.33 12.17 23.34
CA GLN A 112 -13.28 12.47 22.26
C GLN A 112 -14.55 11.60 22.32
N PHE A 113 -14.44 10.34 22.75
CA PHE A 113 -15.61 9.47 22.92
C PHE A 113 -16.48 9.84 24.13
N LYS A 114 -15.90 10.42 25.20
CA LYS A 114 -16.67 10.89 26.36
C LYS A 114 -17.53 12.11 26.05
N ASP A 115 -17.05 13.00 25.17
CA ASP A 115 -17.81 14.18 24.74
C ASP A 115 -19.02 13.81 23.86
N VAL A 116 -18.90 12.73 23.08
CA VAL A 116 -20.01 12.18 22.28
C VAL A 116 -21.09 11.56 23.17
N ASP A 117 -20.71 10.88 24.26
CA ASP A 117 -21.66 10.32 25.22
C ASP A 117 -22.38 11.39 26.04
N MET A 118 -21.77 12.57 26.27
CA MET A 118 -22.47 13.71 26.91
C MET A 118 -23.47 14.42 25.98
N LEU A 119 -23.26 14.38 24.66
CA LEU A 119 -24.20 14.95 23.67
C LEU A 119 -25.44 14.07 23.44
N ARG A 120 -25.42 12.80 23.88
CA ARG A 120 -26.52 11.86 23.69
C ARG A 120 -27.59 11.91 24.79
N ASN A 121 -27.33 12.63 25.89
CA ASN A 121 -28.23 12.74 27.05
C ASN A 121 -28.99 14.07 27.17
N SER A 122 -28.92 14.97 26.18
CA SER A 122 -29.63 16.26 26.19
C SER A 122 -30.97 16.28 25.43
N HIS A 123 -31.44 15.12 24.94
CA HIS A 123 -32.73 15.00 24.23
C HIS A 123 -33.66 13.96 24.87
N PHE A 124 -33.97 14.13 26.15
CA PHE A 124 -35.22 13.61 26.75
C PHE A 124 -35.64 14.56 27.87
N ASN A 125 -36.45 15.56 27.50
CA ASN A 125 -37.42 16.23 28.37
C ASN A 125 -38.69 16.41 27.55
#